data_AF-A0A7S1KTK9-F1
#
_entry.id   AF-A0A7S1KTK9-F1
#
_cell.length_a   1.000
_cell.length_b   1.000
_cell.length_c   1.000
_cell.angle_alpha   90.00
_cell.angle_beta   90.00
_cell.angle_gamma   90.00
#
_symmetry.space_group_name_H-M   'P 1'
#
loop_
_entity.id
_entity.type
_entity.pdbx_description
1 polymer ?
#
loop_
_entity_poly.entity_id
_entity_poly.type
_entity_poly.pdbx_seq_one_letter_code
_entity_poly.pdbx_strand_id
1 'polypeptide(L)'
;MSSSSSSSSDHQKHAILQYAIDALTQSYAPHIQSVLQQHYQDAWEEKLRQIHIHHKFDIDSDDAQERRLKQDPVLLLKDPIVVLNVIIRLYSELFRSHPHTYFEQRKLGYFHEMRSARHSWAHRIPLKSMDLLRHLDTTARLLEPLPDAKKHYKKVEGLKQDMLIKLGLHLHNQRKKKNDNASSSSSSHDQVASEQHARKQVAHHRQHNGSTPTPQQQPAHQHQTQYHQLPDTQHQQSEPVSYSSHTQYAPSSSQQHQSITPSIDQYALPPNYEQQPGAPILHPPLQAVQERERRKRLQEE
;
A
#
# COMPACT_ATOMS: atom_id res chain seq x y z
N MET A 1 17.66 29.13 6.67
CA MET A 1 17.02 28.99 5.35
C MET A 1 17.37 27.62 4.78
N SER A 2 16.52 26.59 4.96
CA SER A 2 16.84 25.19 4.57
C SER A 2 15.64 24.46 3.95
N SER A 3 14.59 25.18 3.55
CA SER A 3 13.29 24.62 3.16
C SER A 3 13.23 24.18 1.70
N SER A 4 14.24 24.49 0.89
CA SER A 4 14.24 24.27 -0.56
C SER A 4 14.73 22.89 -1.01
N SER A 5 15.39 22.11 -0.13
CA SER A 5 15.86 20.75 -0.48
C SER A 5 14.82 19.65 -0.26
N SER A 6 13.82 19.86 0.60
CA SER A 6 12.80 18.84 0.90
C SER A 6 11.76 18.72 -0.22
N SER A 7 11.32 19.85 -0.80
CA SER A 7 10.29 19.87 -1.85
C SER A 7 10.74 19.14 -3.11
N SER A 8 11.99 19.31 -3.54
CA SER A 8 12.54 18.64 -4.72
C SER A 8 12.61 17.11 -4.55
N SER A 9 12.92 16.63 -3.33
CA SER A 9 12.99 15.20 -3.03
C SER A 9 11.61 14.54 -3.09
N ASP A 10 10.58 15.18 -2.55
CA ASP A 10 9.24 14.60 -2.52
C ASP A 10 8.59 14.56 -3.91
N HIS A 11 8.80 15.59 -4.75
CA HIS A 11 8.34 15.56 -6.14
C HIS A 11 8.91 14.38 -6.92
N GLN A 12 10.21 14.09 -6.74
CA GLN A 12 10.83 12.92 -7.37
C GLN A 12 10.19 11.61 -6.90
N LYS A 13 9.91 11.46 -5.60
CA LYS A 13 9.27 10.26 -5.05
C LYS A 13 7.85 10.09 -5.60
N HIS A 14 7.07 11.16 -5.67
CA HIS A 14 5.72 11.13 -6.24
C HIS A 14 5.75 10.77 -7.74
N ALA A 15 6.74 11.24 -8.50
CA ALA A 15 6.91 10.85 -9.90
C ALA A 15 7.26 9.36 -10.07
N ILE A 16 8.11 8.82 -9.20
CA ILE A 16 8.44 7.38 -9.20
C ILE A 16 7.21 6.55 -8.83
N LEU A 17 6.45 6.97 -7.81
CA LEU A 17 5.22 6.28 -7.43
C LEU A 17 4.18 6.32 -8.56
N GLN A 18 4.04 7.47 -9.23
CA GLN A 18 3.14 7.63 -10.36
C GLN A 18 3.50 6.64 -11.48
N TYR A 19 4.78 6.54 -11.83
CA TYR A 19 5.23 5.57 -12.83
C TYR A 19 4.85 4.13 -12.45
N ALA A 20 5.03 3.75 -11.19
CA ALA A 20 4.70 2.41 -10.70
C ALA A 20 3.19 2.10 -10.81
N ILE A 21 2.34 3.09 -10.48
CA ILE A 21 0.89 2.99 -10.60
C ILE A 21 0.46 2.91 -12.07
N ASP A 22 1.05 3.72 -12.95
CA ASP A 22 0.75 3.72 -14.39
C ASP A 22 1.17 2.40 -15.04
N ALA A 23 2.33 1.88 -14.66
CA ALA A 23 2.83 0.57 -15.10
C ALA A 23 1.84 -0.55 -14.77
N LEU A 24 1.30 -0.59 -13.54
CA LEU A 24 0.26 -1.55 -13.17
C LEU A 24 -0.99 -1.38 -14.01
N THR A 25 -1.45 -0.15 -14.16
CA THR A 25 -2.67 0.17 -14.91
C THR A 25 -2.56 -0.31 -16.35
N GLN A 26 -1.47 0.03 -17.03
CA GLN A 26 -1.23 -0.37 -18.42
C GLN A 26 -1.09 -1.88 -18.58
N SER A 27 -0.47 -2.56 -17.62
CA SER A 27 -0.27 -4.02 -17.68
C SER A 27 -1.53 -4.81 -17.34
N TYR A 28 -2.36 -4.35 -16.40
CA TYR A 28 -3.56 -5.09 -15.96
C TYR A 28 -4.82 -4.75 -16.77
N ALA A 29 -4.95 -3.52 -17.30
CA ALA A 29 -6.11 -3.09 -18.09
C ALA A 29 -6.55 -4.10 -19.18
N PRO A 30 -5.66 -4.60 -20.07
CA PRO A 30 -6.08 -5.54 -21.12
C PRO A 30 -6.59 -6.87 -20.54
N HIS A 31 -6.00 -7.35 -19.44
CA HIS A 31 -6.45 -8.60 -18.80
C HIS A 31 -7.80 -8.41 -18.11
N ILE A 32 -8.01 -7.29 -17.42
CA ILE A 32 -9.31 -6.97 -16.82
C ILE A 32 -10.38 -6.88 -17.90
N GLN A 33 -10.11 -6.18 -19.00
CA GLN A 33 -11.03 -6.06 -20.11
C GLN A 33 -11.42 -7.44 -20.65
N SER A 34 -10.43 -8.30 -20.91
CA SER A 34 -10.68 -9.65 -21.41
C SER A 34 -11.54 -10.48 -20.45
N VAL A 35 -11.29 -10.41 -19.14
CA VAL A 35 -12.07 -11.15 -18.12
C VAL A 35 -13.50 -10.62 -18.05
N LEU A 36 -13.69 -9.30 -18.08
CA LEU A 36 -15.00 -8.67 -18.07
C LEU A 36 -15.81 -9.04 -19.33
N GLN A 37 -15.19 -8.96 -20.51
CA GLN A 37 -15.81 -9.35 -21.78
C GLN A 37 -16.18 -10.83 -21.80
N GLN A 38 -15.31 -11.71 -21.31
CA GLN A 38 -15.59 -13.14 -21.26
C GLN A 38 -16.76 -13.47 -20.34
N HIS A 39 -16.88 -12.78 -19.20
CA HIS A 39 -17.91 -13.10 -18.21
C HIS A 39 -19.25 -12.41 -18.47
N TYR A 40 -19.24 -11.13 -18.83
CA TYR A 40 -20.45 -10.32 -19.01
C TYR A 40 -20.87 -10.10 -20.47
N GLN A 41 -20.05 -10.55 -21.44
CA GLN A 41 -20.33 -10.38 -22.88
C GLN A 41 -20.65 -8.90 -23.18
N ASP A 42 -21.69 -8.60 -23.94
CA ASP A 42 -22.07 -7.23 -24.34
C ASP A 42 -22.37 -6.28 -23.18
N ALA A 43 -22.64 -6.79 -21.96
CA ALA A 43 -22.94 -5.98 -20.78
C ALA A 43 -21.70 -5.54 -19.98
N TRP A 44 -20.50 -5.95 -20.39
CA TRP A 44 -19.26 -5.71 -19.63
C TRP A 44 -18.96 -4.22 -19.40
N GLU A 45 -19.28 -3.38 -20.38
CA GLU A 45 -19.08 -1.93 -20.33
C GLU A 45 -19.97 -1.27 -19.27
N GLU A 46 -21.22 -1.71 -19.20
CA GLU A 46 -22.19 -1.19 -18.25
C GLU A 46 -21.81 -1.59 -16.82
N LYS A 47 -21.35 -2.83 -16.65
CA LYS A 47 -20.82 -3.28 -15.36
C LYS A 47 -19.60 -2.46 -14.92
N LEU A 48 -18.69 -2.14 -15.84
CA LEU A 48 -17.53 -1.30 -15.55
C LEU A 48 -17.95 0.12 -15.13
N ARG A 49 -18.92 0.73 -15.83
CA ARG A 49 -19.47 2.04 -15.48
C ARG A 49 -20.10 2.05 -14.10
N GLN A 50 -20.91 1.04 -13.76
CA GLN A 50 -21.52 0.91 -12.44
C GLN A 50 -20.46 0.85 -11.32
N ILE A 51 -19.39 0.08 -11.52
CA ILE A 51 -18.29 -0.01 -10.54
C ILE A 51 -17.57 1.32 -10.38
N HIS A 52 -17.34 2.04 -11.48
CA HIS A 52 -16.74 3.37 -11.46
C HIS A 52 -17.60 4.37 -10.69
N ILE A 53 -18.92 4.39 -10.93
CA ILE A 53 -19.88 5.29 -10.27
C ILE A 53 -19.95 4.99 -8.77
N HIS A 54 -20.13 3.71 -8.39
CA HIS A 54 -20.22 3.29 -6.99
C HIS A 54 -18.93 3.50 -6.17
N HIS A 55 -17.81 3.96 -6.76
CA HIS A 55 -16.62 4.32 -6.00
C HIS A 55 -16.62 5.79 -5.56
N LYS A 56 -17.35 6.67 -6.24
CA LYS A 56 -17.49 8.08 -5.84
C LYS A 56 -18.88 8.29 -5.22
N PHE A 57 -19.10 7.68 -4.06
CA PHE A 57 -20.19 8.11 -3.18
C PHE A 57 -19.76 9.42 -2.49
N ASP A 58 -20.46 10.52 -2.80
CA ASP A 58 -21.02 11.50 -1.85
C ASP A 58 -20.97 12.99 -2.25
N ILE A 59 -20.36 13.43 -3.37
CA ILE A 59 -20.27 14.89 -3.64
C ILE A 59 -20.23 15.27 -5.14
N ASP A 60 -20.88 14.51 -6.01
CA ASP A 60 -20.93 14.88 -7.43
C ASP A 60 -22.36 15.28 -7.81
N SER A 61 -22.53 16.44 -8.46
CA SER A 61 -23.83 16.83 -9.03
C SER A 61 -24.22 15.85 -10.14
N ASP A 62 -25.52 15.77 -10.43
CA ASP A 62 -26.08 14.89 -11.47
C ASP A 62 -25.32 15.01 -12.81
N ASP A 63 -24.84 16.22 -13.15
CA ASP A 63 -24.04 16.49 -14.35
C ASP A 63 -22.71 15.73 -14.40
N ALA A 64 -22.03 15.58 -13.25
CA ALA A 64 -20.75 14.88 -13.18
C ALA A 64 -20.92 13.36 -13.28
N GLN A 65 -22.07 12.83 -12.85
CA GLN A 65 -22.44 11.43 -13.03
C GLN A 65 -22.81 11.14 -14.49
N GLU A 66 -23.58 12.02 -15.13
CA GLU A 66 -23.96 11.87 -16.53
C GLU A 66 -22.76 11.93 -17.48
N ARG A 67 -21.78 12.81 -17.22
CA ARG A 67 -20.53 12.85 -18.00
C ARG A 67 -19.71 11.57 -17.89
N ARG A 68 -19.76 10.86 -16.76
CA ARG A 68 -19.06 9.58 -16.56
C ARG A 68 -19.77 8.43 -17.26
N LEU A 69 -21.09 8.44 -17.29
CA LEU A 69 -21.88 7.47 -18.06
C LEU A 69 -21.59 7.56 -19.56
N LYS A 70 -21.28 8.77 -20.06
CA LYS A 70 -20.91 9.04 -21.46
C LYS A 70 -19.43 8.77 -21.79
N GLN A 71 -18.58 8.41 -20.82
CA GLN A 71 -17.18 8.09 -21.11
C GLN A 71 -17.05 6.73 -21.79
N ASP A 72 -16.12 6.65 -22.73
CA ASP A 72 -15.67 5.40 -23.34
C ASP A 72 -15.16 4.43 -22.24
N PRO A 73 -15.75 3.24 -22.10
CA PRO A 73 -15.35 2.23 -21.11
C PRO A 73 -13.88 1.84 -21.19
N VAL A 74 -13.29 1.85 -22.38
CA VAL A 74 -11.86 1.55 -22.57
C VAL A 74 -11.00 2.66 -21.95
N LEU A 75 -11.46 3.91 -21.99
CA LEU A 75 -10.78 5.02 -21.31
C LEU A 75 -10.90 4.93 -19.79
N LEU A 76 -11.97 4.34 -19.25
CA LEU A 76 -12.10 4.11 -17.80
C LEU A 76 -11.00 3.19 -17.28
N LEU A 77 -10.60 2.17 -18.06
CA LEU A 77 -9.50 1.27 -17.69
C LEU A 77 -8.11 1.92 -17.77
N LYS A 78 -8.00 3.17 -18.24
CA LYS A 78 -6.77 3.96 -18.13
C LYS A 78 -6.63 4.66 -16.78
N ASP A 79 -7.69 4.71 -15.97
CA ASP A 79 -7.60 5.27 -14.62
C ASP A 79 -7.13 4.18 -13.63
N PRO A 80 -5.99 4.37 -12.95
CA PRO A 80 -5.50 3.44 -11.95
C PRO A 80 -6.51 3.10 -10.86
N ILE A 81 -7.36 4.06 -10.45
CA ILE A 81 -8.34 3.79 -9.40
C ILE A 81 -9.41 2.80 -9.88
N VAL A 82 -9.78 2.86 -11.14
CA VAL A 82 -10.78 1.98 -11.73
C VAL A 82 -10.23 0.56 -11.82
N VAL A 83 -9.03 0.41 -12.39
CA VAL A 83 -8.33 -0.88 -12.47
C VAL A 83 -8.23 -1.54 -11.09
N LEU A 84 -7.74 -0.81 -10.10
CA LEU A 84 -7.57 -1.34 -8.74
C LEU A 84 -8.93 -1.71 -8.10
N ASN A 85 -9.97 -0.89 -8.30
CA ASN A 85 -11.30 -1.18 -7.75
C ASN A 85 -11.99 -2.37 -8.40
N VAL A 86 -11.86 -2.52 -9.72
CA VAL A 86 -12.43 -3.66 -10.43
C VAL A 86 -11.84 -4.96 -9.89
N ILE A 87 -10.50 -5.02 -9.77
CA ILE A 87 -9.82 -6.19 -9.20
C ILE A 87 -10.30 -6.46 -7.78
N ILE A 88 -10.31 -5.44 -6.91
CA ILE A 88 -10.68 -5.60 -5.50
C ILE A 88 -12.14 -6.04 -5.33
N ARG A 89 -13.08 -5.40 -6.03
CA ARG A 89 -14.52 -5.64 -5.85
C ARG A 89 -14.99 -6.92 -6.52
N LEU A 90 -14.49 -7.22 -7.70
CA LEU A 90 -14.89 -8.39 -8.46
C LEU A 90 -13.97 -9.59 -8.24
N TYR A 91 -13.09 -9.54 -7.23
CA TYR A 91 -12.13 -10.60 -6.96
C TYR A 91 -12.81 -11.97 -6.85
N SER A 92 -13.78 -12.08 -5.96
CA SER A 92 -14.49 -13.33 -5.68
C SER A 92 -15.35 -13.81 -6.86
N GLU A 93 -15.91 -12.89 -7.63
CA GLU A 93 -16.84 -13.17 -8.72
C GLU A 93 -16.11 -13.59 -10.00
N LEU A 94 -15.05 -12.86 -10.38
CA LEU A 94 -14.38 -13.01 -11.67
C LEU A 94 -12.99 -13.62 -11.55
N PHE A 95 -12.19 -13.14 -10.60
CA PHE A 95 -10.75 -13.40 -10.61
C PHE A 95 -10.36 -14.64 -9.81
N ARG A 96 -11.18 -15.07 -8.83
CA ARG A 96 -10.93 -16.25 -8.00
C ARG A 96 -11.00 -17.56 -8.79
N SER A 97 -11.93 -17.64 -9.73
CA SER A 97 -12.18 -18.82 -10.56
C SER A 97 -11.39 -18.81 -11.87
N HIS A 98 -10.74 -17.69 -12.20
CA HIS A 98 -9.98 -17.59 -13.43
C HIS A 98 -8.70 -18.44 -13.34
N PRO A 99 -8.45 -19.34 -14.30
CA PRO A 99 -7.33 -20.27 -14.27
C PRO A 99 -5.96 -19.59 -14.43
N HIS A 100 -5.93 -18.28 -14.68
CA HIS A 100 -4.71 -17.52 -14.84
C HIS A 100 -4.15 -17.05 -13.48
N THR A 101 -2.91 -17.46 -13.21
CA THR A 101 -2.11 -17.22 -11.98
C THR A 101 -1.82 -15.75 -11.65
N TYR A 102 -2.32 -14.80 -12.45
CA TYR A 102 -2.04 -13.37 -12.26
C TYR A 102 -2.82 -12.76 -11.09
N PHE A 103 -3.97 -13.32 -10.74
CA PHE A 103 -4.87 -12.83 -9.70
C PHE A 103 -4.95 -13.77 -8.49
N GLU A 104 -3.80 -14.25 -8.02
CA GLU A 104 -3.73 -15.07 -6.80
C GLU A 104 -4.32 -14.34 -5.58
N GLN A 105 -5.04 -15.08 -4.73
CA GLN A 105 -5.72 -14.50 -3.55
C GLN A 105 -4.74 -13.80 -2.60
N ARG A 106 -3.52 -14.33 -2.49
CA ARG A 106 -2.45 -13.73 -1.68
C ARG A 106 -2.04 -12.34 -2.18
N LYS A 107 -2.30 -12.02 -3.45
CA LYS A 107 -1.98 -10.71 -4.06
C LYS A 107 -3.11 -9.69 -3.88
N LEU A 108 -4.28 -10.07 -3.37
CA LEU A 108 -5.37 -9.11 -3.11
C LEU A 108 -4.94 -8.00 -2.14
N GLY A 109 -4.14 -8.34 -1.12
CA GLY A 109 -3.56 -7.36 -0.19
C GLY A 109 -2.66 -6.33 -0.88
N TYR A 110 -1.94 -6.73 -1.93
CA TYR A 110 -1.10 -5.83 -2.73
C TYR A 110 -1.93 -4.82 -3.54
N PHE A 111 -3.08 -5.24 -4.09
CA PHE A 111 -3.98 -4.30 -4.76
C PHE A 111 -4.59 -3.28 -3.79
N HIS A 112 -4.96 -3.69 -2.57
CA HIS A 112 -5.42 -2.76 -1.53
C HIS A 112 -4.33 -1.76 -1.13
N GLU A 113 -3.08 -2.22 -1.01
CA GLU A 113 -1.94 -1.36 -0.73
C GLU A 113 -1.74 -0.32 -1.85
N MET A 114 -1.74 -0.75 -3.12
CA MET A 114 -1.56 0.16 -4.24
C MET A 114 -2.71 1.16 -4.40
N ARG A 115 -3.95 0.76 -4.04
CA ARG A 115 -5.08 1.68 -3.97
C ARG A 115 -4.86 2.76 -2.91
N SER A 116 -4.36 2.37 -1.74
CA SER A 116 -4.03 3.31 -0.66
C SER A 116 -2.88 4.24 -1.04
N ALA A 117 -1.87 3.72 -1.74
CA ALA A 117 -0.76 4.50 -2.28
C ALA A 117 -1.24 5.54 -3.31
N ARG A 118 -2.10 5.15 -4.26
CA ARG A 118 -2.72 6.06 -5.24
C ARG A 118 -3.54 7.15 -4.54
N HIS A 119 -4.34 6.79 -3.54
CA HIS A 119 -5.12 7.77 -2.77
C HIS A 119 -4.19 8.77 -2.08
N SER A 120 -3.14 8.29 -1.41
CA SER A 120 -2.15 9.16 -0.74
C SER A 120 -1.43 10.08 -1.72
N TRP A 121 -1.07 9.57 -2.91
CA TRP A 121 -0.48 10.35 -4.00
C TRP A 121 -1.43 11.45 -4.50
N ALA A 122 -2.71 11.12 -4.73
CA ALA A 122 -3.70 12.07 -5.22
C ALA A 122 -3.94 13.24 -4.24
N HIS A 123 -3.82 12.98 -2.95
CA HIS A 123 -3.91 14.00 -1.89
C HIS A 123 -2.57 14.66 -1.56
N ARG A 124 -1.50 14.37 -2.33
CA ARG A 124 -0.14 14.91 -2.13
C ARG A 124 0.36 14.71 -0.69
N ILE A 125 0.02 13.58 -0.08
CA ILE A 125 0.49 13.22 1.26
C ILE A 125 2.01 12.97 1.18
N PRO A 126 2.82 13.54 2.09
CA PRO A 126 4.27 13.34 2.09
C PRO A 126 4.66 11.86 2.06
N LEU A 127 5.46 11.47 1.06
CA LEU A 127 5.86 10.08 0.84
C LEU A 127 7.24 9.79 1.45
N LYS A 128 7.31 8.86 2.41
CA LYS A 128 8.59 8.42 2.97
C LYS A 128 9.31 7.49 2.00
N SER A 129 10.64 7.50 2.02
CA SER A 129 11.45 6.64 1.13
C SER A 129 11.20 5.15 1.36
N MET A 130 10.92 4.74 2.62
CA MET A 130 10.58 3.36 2.95
C MET A 130 9.22 2.95 2.38
N ASP A 131 8.23 3.85 2.42
CA ASP A 131 6.91 3.59 1.84
C ASP A 131 7.00 3.48 0.32
N LEU A 132 7.80 4.35 -0.33
CA LEU A 132 8.08 4.23 -1.76
C LEU A 132 8.75 2.90 -2.12
N LEU A 133 9.76 2.46 -1.35
CA LEU A 133 10.42 1.17 -1.56
C LEU A 133 9.44 0.00 -1.43
N ARG A 134 8.58 0.04 -0.41
CA ARG A 134 7.51 -0.95 -0.21
C ARG A 134 6.57 -0.99 -1.41
N HIS A 135 6.08 0.16 -1.87
CA HIS A 135 5.19 0.23 -3.03
C HIS A 135 5.87 -0.25 -4.32
N LEU A 136 7.15 0.04 -4.53
CA LEU A 136 7.90 -0.49 -5.66
C LEU A 136 8.05 -2.02 -5.61
N ASP A 137 8.30 -2.59 -4.43
CA ASP A 137 8.34 -4.06 -4.25
C ASP A 137 6.96 -4.70 -4.52
N THR A 138 5.91 -4.09 -3.98
CA THR A 138 4.52 -4.48 -4.23
C THR A 138 4.19 -4.44 -5.73
N THR A 139 4.54 -3.36 -6.42
CA THR A 139 4.37 -3.25 -7.88
C THR A 139 5.15 -4.32 -8.62
N ALA A 140 6.41 -4.59 -8.28
CA ALA A 140 7.21 -5.59 -8.94
C ALA A 140 6.60 -7.00 -8.83
N ARG A 141 6.15 -7.39 -7.64
CA ARG A 141 5.47 -8.69 -7.40
C ARG A 141 4.16 -8.85 -8.18
N LEU A 142 3.45 -7.74 -8.41
CA LEU A 142 2.24 -7.73 -9.21
C LEU A 142 2.54 -7.82 -10.71
N LEU A 143 3.62 -7.18 -11.18
CA LEU A 143 4.01 -7.23 -12.60
C LEU A 143 4.74 -8.52 -12.99
N GLU A 144 5.49 -9.13 -12.07
CA GLU A 144 6.29 -10.34 -12.30
C GLU A 144 5.56 -11.48 -13.04
N PRO A 145 4.34 -11.88 -12.66
CA PRO A 145 3.68 -12.99 -13.31
C PRO A 145 3.15 -12.63 -14.71
N LEU A 146 3.01 -11.33 -15.06
CA LEU A 146 2.41 -10.91 -16.31
C LEU A 146 3.42 -10.97 -17.48
N PRO A 147 3.14 -11.73 -18.56
CA PRO A 147 4.09 -11.91 -19.66
C PRO A 147 4.41 -10.58 -20.37
N ASP A 148 3.40 -9.75 -20.58
CA ASP A 148 3.51 -8.49 -21.32
C ASP A 148 4.08 -7.34 -20.46
N ALA A 149 4.21 -7.56 -19.14
CA ALA A 149 4.70 -6.55 -18.20
C ALA A 149 6.22 -6.53 -18.03
N LYS A 150 6.97 -7.40 -18.73
CA LYS A 150 8.42 -7.58 -18.52
C LYS A 150 9.22 -6.27 -18.61
N LYS A 151 8.84 -5.35 -19.50
CA LYS A 151 9.46 -4.02 -19.63
C LYS A 151 9.22 -3.16 -18.39
N HIS A 152 7.97 -3.09 -17.94
CA HIS A 152 7.58 -2.34 -16.74
C HIS A 152 8.21 -2.93 -15.48
N TYR A 153 8.18 -4.26 -15.33
CA TYR A 153 8.82 -4.98 -14.24
C TYR A 153 10.30 -4.61 -14.10
N LYS A 154 11.09 -4.72 -15.18
CA LYS A 154 12.52 -4.37 -15.16
C LYS A 154 12.76 -2.92 -14.76
N LYS A 155 11.91 -1.99 -15.22
CA LYS A 155 12.06 -0.58 -14.89
C LYS A 155 11.75 -0.31 -13.42
N VAL A 156 10.69 -0.91 -12.89
CA VAL A 156 10.31 -0.82 -11.47
C VAL A 156 11.40 -1.42 -10.58
N GLU A 157 11.94 -2.59 -10.94
CA GLU A 157 13.08 -3.19 -10.22
C GLU A 157 14.31 -2.28 -10.24
N GLY A 158 14.64 -1.66 -11.38
CA GLY A 158 15.73 -0.69 -11.46
C GLY A 158 15.51 0.50 -10.51
N LEU A 159 14.30 1.06 -10.49
CA LEU A 159 13.94 2.15 -9.57
C LEU A 159 14.03 1.72 -8.10
N LYS A 160 13.65 0.47 -7.79
CA LYS A 160 13.79 -0.12 -6.45
C LYS A 160 15.25 -0.19 -6.02
N GLN A 161 16.13 -0.70 -6.89
CA GLN A 161 17.57 -0.79 -6.62
C GLN A 161 18.20 0.60 -6.45
N ASP A 162 17.86 1.56 -7.31
CA ASP A 162 18.35 2.94 -7.20
C ASP A 162 17.96 3.57 -5.86
N MET A 163 16.72 3.33 -5.41
CA MET A 163 16.21 3.81 -4.12
C MET A 163 16.92 3.16 -2.93
N LEU A 164 17.20 1.85 -3.00
CA LEU A 164 17.98 1.13 -1.99
C LEU A 164 19.41 1.69 -1.87
N ILE A 165 20.08 1.94 -3.00
CA ILE A 165 21.42 2.55 -3.04
C ILE A 165 21.39 3.93 -2.39
N LYS A 166 20.43 4.79 -2.77
CA LYS A 166 20.27 6.14 -2.20
C LYS A 166 20.04 6.09 -0.69
N LEU A 167 19.19 5.18 -0.22
CA LEU A 167 18.91 5.00 1.20
C LEU A 167 20.15 4.52 1.97
N GLY A 168 20.89 3.55 1.41
CA GLY A 168 22.15 3.05 1.97
C GLY A 168 23.20 4.15 2.12
N LEU A 169 23.39 4.97 1.08
CA LEU A 169 24.29 6.13 1.11
C LEU A 169 23.84 7.16 2.15
N HIS A 170 22.55 7.43 2.25
CA HIS A 170 22.01 8.36 3.24
C HIS A 170 22.26 7.88 4.68
N LEU A 171 21.99 6.60 4.96
CA LEU A 171 22.24 6.01 6.28
C LEU A 171 23.73 5.97 6.63
N HIS A 172 24.59 5.66 5.66
CA HIS A 172 26.04 5.70 5.85
C HIS A 172 26.53 7.11 6.21
N ASN A 173 26.07 8.13 5.47
CA ASN A 173 26.41 9.53 5.72
C ASN A 173 25.87 10.03 7.08
N GLN A 174 24.67 9.59 7.49
CA GLN A 174 24.15 9.89 8.83
C GLN A 174 25.03 9.28 9.93
N ARG A 175 25.46 8.02 9.78
CA ARG A 175 26.36 7.36 10.75
C ARG A 175 27.71 8.06 10.84
N LYS A 176 28.30 8.45 9.70
CA LYS A 176 29.56 9.20 9.67
C LYS A 176 29.44 10.53 10.43
N LYS A 177 28.42 11.33 10.14
CA LYS A 177 28.16 12.59 10.84
C LYS A 177 27.93 12.42 12.35
N LYS A 178 27.24 11.34 12.75
CA LYS A 178 27.04 11.03 14.17
C LYS A 178 28.37 10.70 14.87
N ASN A 179 29.25 9.94 14.22
CA ASN A 179 30.56 9.59 14.76
C ASN A 179 31.49 10.82 14.85
N ASP A 180 31.47 11.68 13.84
CA ASP A 180 32.29 12.91 13.81
C ASP A 180 31.84 13.90 14.92
N ASN A 181 30.52 14.01 15.17
CA ASN A 181 29.97 14.83 16.26
C ASN A 181 30.22 14.23 17.65
N ALA A 182 30.23 12.90 17.80
CA ALA A 182 30.56 12.24 19.06
C ALA A 182 32.05 12.39 19.42
N SER A 183 32.93 12.38 18.41
CA SER A 183 34.39 12.53 18.58
C SER A 183 34.82 13.96 18.91
N SER A 184 34.02 14.96 18.52
CA SER A 184 34.27 16.38 18.80
C SER A 184 33.66 16.85 20.13
N SER A 185 32.65 16.15 20.66
CA SER A 185 32.08 16.42 21.98
C SER A 185 32.85 15.75 23.12
N SER A 186 33.53 14.62 22.89
CA SER A 186 34.42 14.00 23.87
C SER A 186 35.75 14.76 24.06
N SER A 187 36.32 15.35 23.00
CA SER A 187 37.58 16.11 23.11
C SER A 187 37.45 17.44 23.87
N SER A 188 36.24 18.00 23.92
CA SER A 188 35.96 19.23 24.67
C SER A 188 35.78 18.97 26.17
N HIS A 189 35.34 17.76 26.57
CA HIS A 189 35.15 17.45 28.00
C HIS A 189 36.47 17.10 28.70
N ASP A 190 37.41 16.47 28.00
CA ASP A 190 38.77 16.19 28.51
C ASP A 190 39.65 17.45 28.59
N GLN A 191 39.45 18.45 27.72
CA GLN A 191 40.14 19.74 27.86
C GLN A 191 39.63 20.55 29.06
N VAL A 192 38.33 20.54 29.35
CA VAL A 192 37.77 21.22 30.53
C VAL A 192 38.18 20.51 31.84
N ALA A 193 38.28 19.18 31.83
CA ALA A 193 38.78 18.43 32.98
C ALA A 193 40.28 18.70 33.24
N SER A 194 41.10 18.79 32.20
CA SER A 194 42.52 19.11 32.31
C SER A 194 42.78 20.57 32.74
N GLU A 195 41.96 21.52 32.28
CA GLU A 195 42.05 22.92 32.68
C GLU A 195 41.54 23.18 34.13
N GLN A 196 40.53 22.43 34.59
CA GLN A 196 40.13 22.44 36.00
C GLN A 196 41.16 21.79 36.92
N HIS A 197 41.88 20.76 36.46
CA HIS A 197 42.95 20.15 37.24
C HIS A 197 44.20 21.05 37.31
N ALA A 198 44.51 21.80 36.25
CA ALA A 198 45.57 22.80 36.25
C ALA A 198 45.28 23.99 37.18
N ARG A 199 44.03 24.46 37.24
CA ARG A 199 43.62 25.53 38.17
C ARG A 199 43.65 25.12 39.65
N LYS A 200 43.51 23.83 39.96
CA LYS A 200 43.65 23.32 41.34
C LYS A 200 45.10 23.18 41.82
N GLN A 201 46.10 23.13 40.92
CA GLN A 201 47.50 23.07 41.33
C GLN A 201 48.17 24.44 41.48
N VAL A 202 47.60 25.51 40.90
CA VAL A 202 48.09 26.89 41.09
C VAL A 202 47.58 27.52 42.39
N ALA A 203 46.52 26.96 43.01
CA ALA A 203 45.96 27.47 44.27
C ALA A 203 46.69 27.01 45.54
N HIS A 204 47.71 26.13 45.43
CA HIS A 204 48.47 25.64 46.60
C HIS A 204 49.77 26.42 46.89
N HIS A 205 49.99 27.58 46.26
CA HIS A 205 51.17 28.41 46.50
C HIS A 205 50.84 29.86 46.90
N ARG A 206 49.90 30.03 47.83
CA ARG A 206 49.77 31.29 48.56
C ARG A 206 49.07 31.10 49.91
N GLN A 207 49.84 30.69 50.93
CA GLN A 207 49.46 30.88 52.32
C GLN A 207 50.61 31.61 53.04
N HIS A 208 50.40 32.89 53.33
CA HIS A 208 50.87 33.53 54.55
C HIS A 208 49.96 34.72 54.88
N ASN A 209 49.61 34.79 56.18
CA ASN A 209 49.02 35.90 56.94
C ASN A 209 47.51 36.17 56.80
N GLY A 210 46.75 35.50 57.68
CA GLY A 210 46.12 36.13 58.85
C GLY A 210 45.21 37.34 58.65
N SER A 211 43.91 37.16 58.91
CA SER A 211 43.18 37.81 60.03
C SER A 211 41.69 37.47 59.95
N THR A 212 41.16 36.99 61.07
CA THR A 212 39.73 36.82 61.39
C THR A 212 39.00 38.17 61.34
N PRO A 213 37.70 38.20 60.97
CA PRO A 213 36.67 38.17 62.02
C PRO A 213 35.40 37.36 61.70
N THR A 214 34.67 37.12 62.79
CA THR A 214 33.45 36.35 63.06
C THR A 214 32.16 36.95 62.43
N PRO A 215 30.98 36.27 62.51
CA PRO A 215 30.02 36.19 61.42
C PRO A 215 28.75 37.02 61.66
N GLN A 216 28.07 37.38 60.57
CA GLN A 216 26.71 37.94 60.63
C GLN A 216 25.74 37.09 59.80
N GLN A 217 24.55 36.96 60.39
CA GLN A 217 23.51 35.98 60.15
C GLN A 217 22.63 36.26 58.92
N GLN A 218 22.27 35.16 58.23
CA GLN A 218 20.95 34.84 57.61
C GLN A 218 20.34 35.73 56.51
N PRO A 219 19.32 35.26 55.74
CA PRO A 219 18.72 33.92 55.67
C PRO A 219 18.67 33.31 54.25
N ALA A 220 18.29 32.04 54.25
CA ALA A 220 18.05 31.18 53.10
C ALA A 220 16.82 31.59 52.28
N HIS A 221 16.95 31.56 50.95
CA HIS A 221 15.83 31.42 50.04
C HIS A 221 15.72 29.97 49.56
N GLN A 222 14.66 29.32 50.04
CA GLN A 222 14.13 28.08 49.50
C GLN A 222 13.53 28.37 48.11
N HIS A 223 14.06 27.76 47.06
CA HIS A 223 13.29 27.57 45.83
C HIS A 223 12.55 26.24 45.92
N GLN A 224 11.28 26.36 46.25
CA GLN A 224 10.29 25.30 46.33
C GLN A 224 9.98 24.81 44.90
N THR A 225 10.20 23.52 44.68
CA THR A 225 9.76 22.80 43.48
C THR A 225 8.23 22.70 43.53
N GLN A 226 7.54 23.47 42.68
CA GLN A 226 6.08 23.40 42.58
C GLN A 226 5.71 22.27 41.60
N TYR A 227 5.33 21.12 42.16
CA TYR A 227 4.60 20.09 41.45
C TYR A 227 3.24 20.67 41.01
N HIS A 228 3.01 20.79 39.70
CA HIS A 228 1.67 20.98 39.17
C HIS A 228 0.91 19.67 39.34
N GLN A 229 -0.03 19.66 40.30
CA GLN A 229 -1.07 18.66 40.42
C GLN A 229 -2.05 18.83 39.26
N LEU A 230 -2.27 17.74 38.52
CA LEU A 230 -3.43 17.56 37.66
C LEU A 230 -4.68 17.44 38.56
N PRO A 231 -5.80 18.10 38.24
CA PRO A 231 -7.07 17.78 38.88
C PRO A 231 -7.60 16.45 38.34
N ASP A 232 -7.78 15.49 39.25
CA ASP A 232 -8.67 14.36 39.09
C ASP A 232 -10.12 14.86 38.95
N THR A 233 -10.72 14.65 37.77
CA THR A 233 -12.18 14.66 37.64
C THR A 233 -12.66 13.22 37.67
N GLN A 234 -13.31 12.87 38.77
CA GLN A 234 -14.03 11.62 38.96
C GLN A 234 -15.19 11.47 37.96
N HIS A 235 -15.40 10.22 37.57
CA HIS A 235 -16.67 9.54 37.33
C HIS A 235 -17.85 10.33 36.76
N GLN A 236 -18.18 10.01 35.50
CA GLN A 236 -19.55 9.63 35.19
C GLN A 236 -19.56 8.44 34.24
N GLN A 237 -19.97 7.30 34.78
CA GLN A 237 -20.40 6.13 34.01
C GLN A 237 -21.67 6.53 33.25
N SER A 238 -21.63 6.48 31.92
CA SER A 238 -22.81 6.51 31.08
C SER A 238 -23.01 5.11 30.52
N GLU A 239 -24.07 4.44 30.98
CA GLU A 239 -24.52 3.15 30.50
C GLU A 239 -24.95 3.20 29.01
N PRO A 240 -24.89 2.06 28.30
CA PRO A 240 -25.34 1.98 26.92
C PRO A 240 -26.87 2.01 26.83
N VAL A 241 -27.40 2.94 26.02
CA VAL A 241 -28.82 3.04 25.71
C VAL A 241 -29.22 1.89 24.77
N SER A 242 -29.87 0.86 25.32
CA SER A 242 -30.63 -0.13 24.56
C SER A 242 -31.86 0.54 23.94
N TYR A 243 -31.91 0.63 22.61
CA TYR A 243 -33.16 0.78 21.88
C TYR A 243 -33.65 -0.60 21.43
N SER A 244 -34.61 -1.13 22.19
CA SER A 244 -35.51 -2.17 21.72
C SER A 244 -36.90 -1.54 21.61
N SER A 245 -37.49 -1.60 20.43
CA SER A 245 -38.89 -1.25 20.21
C SER A 245 -39.45 -2.24 19.20
N HIS A 246 -40.06 -3.28 19.75
CA HIS A 246 -41.00 -4.14 19.06
C HIS A 246 -42.24 -3.32 18.66
N THR A 247 -42.68 -3.50 17.43
CA THR A 247 -44.11 -3.43 17.09
C THR A 247 -44.48 -4.75 16.42
N GLN A 248 -45.39 -5.48 17.06
CA GLN A 248 -45.98 -6.73 16.59
C GLN A 248 -47.36 -6.50 15.94
N TYR A 249 -47.81 -7.54 15.23
CA TYR A 249 -49.15 -7.86 14.68
C TYR A 249 -49.47 -7.26 13.28
N ALA A 250 -49.97 -8.02 12.29
CA ALA A 250 -50.82 -9.23 12.33
C ALA A 250 -50.67 -10.15 11.07
N PRO A 251 -51.31 -11.34 11.01
CA PRO A 251 -50.87 -12.52 10.23
C PRO A 251 -51.76 -12.91 9.04
N SER A 252 -51.24 -13.79 8.17
CA SER A 252 -51.89 -14.91 7.43
C SER A 252 -51.02 -15.22 6.20
N SER A 253 -50.52 -16.44 5.97
CA SER A 253 -51.32 -17.52 5.41
C SER A 253 -50.55 -18.84 5.51
N SER A 254 -51.27 -19.86 5.95
CA SER A 254 -50.89 -21.27 5.94
C SER A 254 -50.66 -21.78 4.52
N GLN A 255 -49.59 -22.53 4.28
CA GLN A 255 -49.70 -23.74 3.48
C GLN A 255 -48.65 -24.77 3.87
N GLN A 256 -49.18 -25.92 4.24
CA GLN A 256 -48.51 -27.19 4.50
C GLN A 256 -47.76 -27.63 3.23
N HIS A 257 -46.56 -28.18 3.35
CA HIS A 257 -46.22 -29.39 2.61
C HIS A 257 -45.09 -30.17 3.29
N GLN A 258 -45.54 -31.32 3.75
CA GLN A 258 -44.93 -32.56 4.22
C GLN A 258 -43.43 -32.77 3.99
N SER A 259 -42.80 -33.14 5.11
CA SER A 259 -41.51 -33.80 5.21
C SER A 259 -41.58 -35.21 4.62
N ILE A 260 -40.65 -35.54 3.71
CA ILE A 260 -40.34 -36.92 3.34
C ILE A 260 -38.87 -37.15 3.69
N THR A 261 -38.65 -37.91 4.76
CA THR A 261 -37.42 -38.70 4.93
C THR A 261 -37.53 -39.94 4.04
N PRO A 262 -36.39 -40.44 3.54
CA PRO A 262 -35.96 -41.70 4.12
C PRO A 262 -34.47 -41.74 4.45
N SER A 263 -34.17 -42.77 5.23
CA SER A 263 -32.96 -43.04 5.97
C SER A 263 -32.13 -44.15 5.27
N ILE A 264 -30.89 -44.28 5.73
CA ILE A 264 -30.03 -45.49 5.76
C ILE A 264 -28.95 -45.67 4.67
N ASP A 265 -27.76 -45.90 5.23
CA ASP A 265 -26.44 -46.34 4.77
C ASP A 265 -26.34 -47.19 3.50
N GLN A 266 -25.31 -46.92 2.70
CA GLN A 266 -24.47 -48.00 2.14
C GLN A 266 -23.11 -47.54 1.61
N TYR A 267 -22.08 -48.31 1.99
CA TYR A 267 -20.71 -48.27 1.53
C TYR A 267 -20.57 -48.42 0.00
N ALA A 268 -19.70 -47.63 -0.63
CA ALA A 268 -18.98 -48.04 -1.83
C ALA A 268 -17.69 -47.24 -2.01
N LEU A 269 -16.56 -47.95 -2.02
CA LEU A 269 -15.24 -47.49 -2.45
C LEU A 269 -15.27 -47.04 -3.92
N PRO A 270 -14.50 -46.02 -4.34
CA PRO A 270 -14.36 -45.71 -5.76
C PRO A 270 -13.47 -46.74 -6.48
N PRO A 271 -13.84 -47.21 -7.68
CA PRO A 271 -13.00 -48.09 -8.47
C PRO A 271 -11.90 -47.32 -9.21
N ASN A 272 -10.76 -48.00 -9.28
CA ASN A 272 -9.73 -47.99 -10.31
C ASN A 272 -10.07 -47.17 -11.59
N TYR A 273 -9.28 -46.13 -11.87
CA TYR A 273 -9.26 -45.51 -13.21
C TYR A 273 -8.38 -46.37 -14.12
N GLU A 274 -9.03 -47.30 -14.82
CA GLU A 274 -8.50 -47.92 -16.03
C GLU A 274 -8.36 -46.87 -17.14
N GLN A 275 -7.33 -47.12 -17.95
CA GLN A 275 -6.88 -46.34 -19.08
C GLN A 275 -7.99 -46.07 -20.10
N GLN A 276 -8.03 -44.85 -20.64
CA GLN A 276 -8.57 -44.58 -21.96
C GLN A 276 -7.63 -43.69 -22.80
N PRO A 277 -7.69 -43.81 -24.14
CA PRO A 277 -6.55 -43.67 -25.03
C PRO A 277 -6.49 -42.31 -25.76
N GLY A 278 -5.27 -41.94 -26.17
CA GLY A 278 -4.94 -41.15 -27.36
C GLY A 278 -5.80 -39.91 -27.69
N ALA A 279 -5.32 -38.73 -27.28
CA ALA A 279 -5.80 -37.47 -27.83
C ALA A 279 -5.47 -37.37 -29.35
N PRO A 280 -6.41 -36.92 -30.20
CA PRO A 280 -6.15 -36.74 -31.62
C PRO A 280 -5.26 -35.51 -31.87
N ILE A 281 -4.23 -35.70 -32.70
CA ILE A 281 -3.36 -34.64 -33.21
C ILE A 281 -4.18 -33.79 -34.19
N LEU A 282 -4.54 -32.57 -33.77
CA LEU A 282 -5.16 -31.56 -34.63
C LEU A 282 -4.14 -31.06 -35.67
N HIS A 283 -4.25 -31.56 -36.90
CA HIS A 283 -3.58 -30.94 -38.05
C HIS A 283 -4.25 -29.59 -38.37
N PRO A 284 -3.48 -28.51 -38.59
CA PRO A 284 -4.06 -27.24 -39.02
C PRO A 284 -4.71 -27.39 -40.41
N PRO A 285 -5.85 -26.72 -40.66
CA PRO A 285 -6.56 -26.84 -41.92
C PRO A 285 -5.68 -26.35 -43.08
N LEU A 286 -5.63 -27.11 -44.17
CA LEU A 286 -4.84 -26.86 -45.39
C LEU A 286 -4.95 -25.42 -45.93
N GLN A 287 -6.07 -24.74 -45.69
CA GLN A 287 -6.29 -23.34 -46.05
C GLN A 287 -5.35 -22.37 -45.32
N ALA A 288 -5.00 -22.64 -44.05
CA ALA A 288 -4.09 -21.79 -43.27
C ALA A 288 -2.64 -21.89 -43.76
N VAL A 289 -2.26 -23.04 -44.33
CA VAL A 289 -0.91 -23.23 -44.90
C VAL A 289 -0.79 -22.52 -46.25
N GLN A 290 -1.82 -22.59 -47.10
CA GLN A 290 -1.85 -21.92 -48.40
C GLN A 290 -1.86 -20.39 -48.28
N GLU A 291 -2.62 -19.84 -47.32
CA GLU A 291 -2.64 -18.39 -47.04
C GLU A 291 -1.26 -17.87 -46.57
N ARG A 292 -0.53 -18.69 -45.79
CA ARG A 292 0.81 -18.34 -45.31
C ARG A 292 1.85 -18.32 -46.44
N GLU A 293 1.78 -19.26 -47.39
CA GLU A 293 2.68 -19.24 -48.55
C GLU A 293 2.38 -18.07 -49.50
N ARG A 294 1.10 -17.75 -49.72
CA ARG A 294 0.71 -16.60 -50.54
C ARG A 294 1.27 -15.28 -49.98
N ARG A 295 1.20 -15.08 -48.67
CA ARG A 295 1.75 -13.88 -48.01
C ARG A 295 3.27 -13.79 -48.10
N LYS A 296 3.95 -14.95 -48.15
CA LYS A 296 5.42 -14.99 -48.27
C LYS A 296 5.88 -14.56 -49.66
N ARG A 297 5.18 -14.98 -50.72
CA ARG A 297 5.48 -14.59 -52.11
C ARG A 297 5.28 -13.09 -52.36
N LEU A 298 4.27 -12.48 -51.73
CA LEU A 298 4.00 -11.04 -51.84
C LEU A 298 5.01 -10.16 -51.10
N GLN A 299 5.90 -10.72 -50.28
CA GLN A 299 6.99 -9.99 -49.63
C GLN A 299 8.32 -10.09 -50.37
N GLU A 300 8.40 -10.97 -51.38
CA GLU A 300 9.60 -11.20 -52.19
C GLU A 300 9.52 -10.52 -53.57
N GLU A 301 8.40 -9.86 -53.88
CA GLU A 301 8.21 -8.92 -55.00
C GLU A 301 8.30 -7.47 -54.53
#